data_AF-A0A4R7J5G5-F1
#
_entry.id   AF-A0A4R7J5G5-F1
#
_cell.length_a   1.000
_cell.length_b   1.000
_cell.length_c   1.000
_cell.angle_alpha   90.00
_cell.angle_beta   90.00
_cell.angle_gamma   90.00
#
_symmetry.space_group_name_H-M   'P 1'
#
loop_
_entity.id
_entity.type
_entity.pdbx_description
1 polymer ?
#
loop_
_entity_poly.entity_id
_entity_poly.type
_entity_poly.pdbx_seq_one_letter_code
_entity_poly.pdbx_strand_id
1 'polypeptide(L)'
;MKDFTVETPAWADDASRFESLGDGIYRDRQEGESGEPKLLLSFTYEEDDDSQYPLEDLLDKYLLSLSAETEFVSDPQPGDRATMEFEGEVDGLRQAAALVGRTVRNQVTTTDGREYVSMVIE
;
A
#
# COMPACT_ATOMS: atom_id res chain seq x y z
N MET A 1 -7.22 4.93 6.30
CA MET A 1 -7.12 4.74 4.82
C MET A 1 -8.31 3.98 4.22
N LYS A 2 -8.90 4.46 3.12
CA LYS A 2 -10.03 3.81 2.41
C LYS A 2 -9.98 4.04 0.90
N ASP A 3 -11.03 3.60 0.19
CA ASP A 3 -11.23 3.87 -1.25
C ASP A 3 -10.03 3.42 -2.11
N PHE A 4 -9.46 2.27 -1.73
CA PHE A 4 -8.30 1.69 -2.38
C PHE A 4 -8.58 1.41 -3.85
N THR A 5 -7.61 1.72 -4.71
CA THR A 5 -7.68 1.47 -6.15
C THR A 5 -6.31 1.01 -6.63
N VAL A 6 -6.29 -0.12 -7.34
CA VAL A 6 -5.10 -0.55 -8.07
C VAL A 6 -5.01 0.30 -9.34
N GLU A 7 -3.93 1.07 -9.45
CA GLU A 7 -3.68 1.95 -10.57
C GLU A 7 -2.81 1.24 -11.61
N THR A 8 -2.97 1.58 -12.89
CA THR A 8 -2.06 1.13 -13.95
C THR A 8 -1.10 2.26 -14.30
N PRO A 9 0.19 2.18 -13.92
CA PRO A 9 1.16 3.21 -14.23
C PRO A 9 1.46 3.27 -15.73
N ALA A 10 1.78 4.47 -16.25
CA ALA A 10 2.12 4.65 -17.66
C ALA A 10 3.34 3.80 -18.10
N TRP A 11 4.27 3.51 -17.19
CA TRP A 11 5.40 2.65 -17.48
C TRP A 11 5.00 1.19 -17.73
N ALA A 12 3.83 0.74 -17.26
CA ALA A 12 3.35 -0.63 -17.44
C ALA A 12 3.02 -0.98 -18.90
N ASP A 13 2.83 0.03 -19.76
CA ASP A 13 2.57 -0.17 -21.19
C ASP A 13 3.82 -0.66 -21.96
N ASP A 14 5.03 -0.49 -21.40
CA ASP A 14 6.26 -1.03 -21.98
C ASP A 14 6.43 -2.52 -21.66
N ALA A 15 5.73 -3.37 -22.39
CA ALA A 15 5.79 -4.83 -22.25
C ALA A 15 7.19 -5.44 -22.52
N SER A 16 8.10 -4.68 -23.14
CA SER A 16 9.50 -5.11 -23.33
C SER A 16 10.31 -5.02 -22.03
N ARG A 17 9.89 -4.12 -21.13
CA ARG A 17 10.52 -3.86 -19.84
C ARG A 17 9.73 -4.45 -18.68
N PHE A 18 8.41 -4.28 -18.66
CA PHE A 18 7.58 -4.68 -17.53
C PHE A 18 6.77 -5.94 -17.85
N GLU A 19 6.88 -6.93 -16.98
CA GLU A 19 6.10 -8.15 -17.01
C GLU A 19 4.91 -8.04 -16.07
N SER A 20 3.68 -8.20 -16.58
CA SER A 20 2.51 -8.32 -15.70
C SER A 20 2.50 -9.68 -15.00
N LEU A 21 2.32 -9.66 -13.68
CA LEU A 21 2.14 -10.84 -12.83
C LEU A 21 0.66 -11.07 -12.45
N GLY A 22 -0.27 -10.28 -13.02
CA GLY A 22 -1.68 -10.24 -12.65
C GLY A 22 -1.99 -9.22 -11.55
N ASP A 23 -3.27 -8.93 -11.33
CA ASP A 23 -3.76 -8.07 -10.23
C ASP A 23 -3.15 -6.65 -10.18
N GLY A 24 -2.72 -6.12 -11.33
CA GLY A 24 -2.02 -4.83 -11.43
C GLY A 24 -0.60 -4.84 -10.88
N ILE A 25 -0.03 -6.02 -10.65
CA ILE A 25 1.35 -6.23 -10.21
C ILE A 25 2.25 -6.41 -11.43
N TYR A 26 3.41 -5.75 -11.42
CA TYR A 26 4.38 -5.81 -12.51
C TYR A 26 5.79 -6.06 -11.99
N ARG A 27 6.64 -6.69 -12.80
CA ARG A 27 8.08 -6.83 -12.52
C ARG A 27 8.89 -6.15 -13.60
N ASP A 28 9.88 -5.34 -13.22
CA ASP A 28 10.86 -4.80 -14.16
C ASP A 28 11.88 -5.88 -14.56
N ARG A 29 11.90 -6.25 -15.84
CA ARG A 29 12.84 -7.25 -16.39
C ARG A 29 14.28 -6.75 -16.40
N GLN A 30 14.51 -5.44 -16.37
CA GLN A 30 15.86 -4.86 -16.38
C GLN A 30 16.56 -4.97 -15.03
N GLU A 31 15.79 -5.11 -13.94
CA GLU A 31 16.31 -5.38 -12.59
C GLU A 31 16.65 -6.87 -12.37
N GLY A 32 16.35 -7.72 -13.36
CA GLY A 32 16.65 -9.16 -13.35
C GLY A 32 15.79 -9.95 -12.36
N GLU A 33 16.26 -11.13 -11.95
CA GLU A 33 15.56 -11.97 -10.96
C GLU A 33 15.52 -11.35 -9.55
N SER A 34 16.33 -10.31 -9.32
CA SER A 34 16.37 -9.53 -8.08
C SER A 34 15.41 -8.35 -8.07
N GLY A 35 14.76 -8.03 -9.20
CA GLY A 35 13.78 -6.95 -9.28
C GLY A 35 12.53 -7.29 -8.47
N GLU A 36 12.27 -6.51 -7.43
CA GLU A 36 11.06 -6.67 -6.64
C GLU A 36 9.83 -6.30 -7.49
N PRO A 37 8.81 -7.16 -7.53
CA PRO A 37 7.53 -6.80 -8.12
C PRO A 37 6.96 -5.53 -7.48
N LYS A 38 6.19 -4.78 -8.27
CA LYS A 38 5.64 -3.48 -7.91
C LYS A 38 4.13 -3.44 -8.10
N LEU A 39 3.45 -2.70 -7.22
CA LEU A 39 2.02 -2.42 -7.28
C LEU A 39 1.81 -0.91 -7.06
N LEU A 40 1.09 -0.26 -7.96
CA LEU A 40 0.66 1.12 -7.74
C LEU A 40 -0.73 1.12 -7.10
N LEU A 41 -0.84 1.62 -5.87
CA LEU A 41 -2.08 1.61 -5.10
C LEU A 41 -2.40 3.02 -4.63
N SER A 42 -3.61 3.48 -4.94
CA SER A 42 -4.15 4.74 -4.44
C SER A 42 -5.14 4.50 -3.32
N PHE A 43 -5.23 5.44 -2.38
CA PHE A 43 -6.18 5.40 -1.28
C PHE A 43 -6.42 6.81 -0.72
N THR A 44 -7.49 6.96 0.06
CA THR A 44 -7.86 8.21 0.73
C THR A 44 -7.56 8.13 2.22
N TYR A 45 -6.97 9.20 2.79
CA TYR A 45 -6.72 9.34 4.22
C TYR A 45 -8.03 9.59 5.00
N GLU A 46 -8.14 9.07 6.23
CA GLU A 46 -9.34 9.19 7.07
C GLU A 46 -9.14 10.19 8.23
N GLU A 47 -10.23 10.76 8.77
CA GLU A 47 -10.21 11.80 9.83
C GLU A 47 -9.63 11.32 11.17
N ASP A 48 -9.74 10.03 11.49
CA ASP A 48 -9.24 9.45 12.75
C ASP A 48 -7.80 8.88 12.64
N ASP A 49 -7.08 9.12 11.53
CA ASP A 49 -5.68 8.65 11.35
C ASP A 49 -4.64 9.47 12.16
N ASP A 50 -5.08 10.44 12.96
CA ASP A 50 -4.24 11.30 13.82
C ASP A 50 -3.49 10.53 14.94
N SER A 51 -3.82 9.25 15.16
CA SER A 51 -3.31 8.49 16.29
C SER A 51 -2.45 7.27 15.96
N GLN A 52 -1.76 7.25 14.80
CA GLN A 52 -0.69 6.33 14.32
C GLN A 52 -1.03 5.81 12.92
N TYR A 53 -0.05 5.87 12.00
CA TYR A 53 -0.27 5.70 10.56
C TYR A 53 -0.53 4.23 10.17
N PRO A 54 -1.73 3.86 9.68
CA PRO A 54 -2.03 2.49 9.26
C PRO A 54 -1.21 2.04 8.05
N LEU A 55 -0.52 2.97 7.38
CA LEU A 55 0.40 2.65 6.30
C LEU A 55 1.60 1.85 6.81
N GLU A 56 2.22 2.23 7.93
CA GLU A 56 3.37 1.50 8.47
C GLU A 56 2.98 0.08 8.88
N ASP A 57 1.85 -0.07 9.59
CA ASP A 57 1.33 -1.39 9.97
C ASP A 57 0.95 -2.25 8.75
N LEU A 58 0.47 -1.64 7.66
CA LEU A 58 0.17 -2.33 6.41
C LEU A 58 1.43 -2.84 5.74
N LEU A 59 2.46 -1.98 5.65
CA LEU A 59 3.77 -2.34 5.10
C LEU A 59 4.38 -3.51 5.88
N ASP A 60 4.40 -3.42 7.21
CA ASP A 60 4.93 -4.47 8.08
C ASP A 60 4.11 -5.77 7.99
N LYS A 61 2.78 -5.68 7.98
CA LYS A 61 1.90 -6.87 7.91
C LYS A 61 2.10 -7.65 6.62
N TYR A 62 2.31 -6.96 5.50
CA TYR A 62 2.44 -7.57 4.18
C TYR A 62 3.88 -7.69 3.70
N LEU A 63 4.86 -7.34 4.53
CA LEU A 63 6.29 -7.34 4.21
C LEU A 63 6.59 -6.55 2.93
N LEU A 64 5.99 -5.36 2.84
CA LEU A 64 6.13 -4.45 1.71
C LEU A 64 7.00 -3.26 2.08
N SER A 65 7.61 -2.67 1.07
CA SER A 65 8.27 -1.37 1.15
C SER A 65 7.66 -0.41 0.14
N LEU A 66 8.01 0.87 0.24
CA LEU A 66 7.67 1.86 -0.78
C LEU A 66 8.85 2.03 -1.71
N SER A 67 8.59 2.05 -3.02
CA SER A 67 9.62 2.28 -4.03
C SER A 67 10.33 3.60 -3.78
N ALA A 68 11.61 3.67 -4.14
CA ALA A 68 12.41 4.89 -4.08
C ALA A 68 11.80 6.06 -4.87
N GLU A 69 10.97 5.77 -5.88
CA GLU A 69 10.28 6.76 -6.71
C GLU A 69 8.95 7.23 -6.10
N THR A 70 8.53 6.69 -4.95
CA THR A 70 7.28 7.09 -4.28
C THR A 70 7.40 8.49 -3.68
N GLU A 71 6.54 9.40 -4.12
CA GLU A 71 6.43 10.73 -3.53
C GLU A 71 5.54 10.69 -2.27
N PHE A 72 6.12 11.03 -1.11
CA PHE A 72 5.36 11.17 0.13
C PHE A 72 4.74 12.56 0.26
N VAL A 73 3.45 12.61 0.59
CA VAL A 73 2.84 13.81 1.14
C VAL A 73 3.27 13.91 2.60
N SER A 74 3.99 14.99 2.96
CA SER A 74 4.59 15.15 4.29
C SER A 74 3.59 15.49 5.41
N ASP A 75 2.38 15.90 5.05
CA ASP A 75 1.31 16.31 5.98
C ASP A 75 -0.08 16.07 5.35
N PRO A 76 -0.45 14.79 5.10
CA PRO A 76 -1.71 14.46 4.45
C PRO A 76 -2.88 14.86 5.35
N GLN A 77 -3.87 15.53 4.77
CA GLN A 77 -5.09 15.87 5.47
C GLN A 77 -6.15 14.78 5.27
N PRO A 78 -7.11 14.63 6.20
CA PRO A 78 -8.25 13.76 5.99
C PRO A 78 -8.97 14.07 4.68
N GLY A 79 -9.29 13.03 3.90
CA GLY A 79 -9.88 13.16 2.58
C GLY A 79 -8.87 13.34 1.44
N ASP A 80 -7.60 13.63 1.73
CA ASP A 80 -6.55 13.62 0.70
C ASP A 80 -6.41 12.24 0.09
N ARG A 81 -6.08 12.18 -1.20
CA ARG A 81 -5.80 10.95 -1.91
C ARG A 81 -4.31 10.83 -2.16
N ALA A 82 -3.73 9.71 -1.77
CA ALA A 82 -2.37 9.33 -2.11
C ALA A 82 -2.37 8.25 -3.20
N THR A 83 -1.25 8.21 -3.94
CA THR A 83 -0.90 7.12 -4.85
C THR A 83 0.53 6.74 -4.52
N MET A 84 0.77 5.47 -4.19
CA MET A 84 2.07 5.00 -3.76
C MET A 84 2.46 3.74 -4.52
N GLU A 85 3.75 3.60 -4.81
CA GLU A 85 4.31 2.41 -5.46
C GLU A 85 4.89 1.50 -4.38
N PHE A 86 4.25 0.35 -4.19
CA PHE A 86 4.64 -0.67 -3.22
C PHE A 86 5.55 -1.70 -3.91
N GLU A 87 6.60 -2.11 -3.22
CA GLU A 87 7.55 -3.14 -3.66
C GLU A 87 7.63 -4.26 -2.61
N GLY A 88 7.85 -5.50 -3.06
CA GLY A 88 8.04 -6.64 -2.16
C GLY A 88 7.62 -7.97 -2.79
N GLU A 89 7.37 -8.98 -1.96
CA GLU A 89 6.95 -10.29 -2.45
C GLU A 89 5.55 -10.25 -3.09
N VAL A 90 5.35 -11.05 -4.15
CA VAL A 90 4.09 -11.10 -4.91
C VAL A 90 2.88 -11.37 -4.01
N ASP A 91 3.04 -12.24 -3.02
CA ASP A 91 1.93 -12.57 -2.11
C ASP A 91 1.57 -11.40 -1.21
N GLY A 92 2.54 -10.62 -0.73
CA GLY A 92 2.28 -9.37 0.01
C GLY A 92 1.55 -8.35 -0.85
N LEU A 93 1.99 -8.17 -2.09
CA LEU A 93 1.37 -7.23 -3.04
C LEU A 93 -0.06 -7.67 -3.40
N ARG A 94 -0.32 -8.96 -3.54
CA ARG A 94 -1.69 -9.48 -3.73
C ARG A 94 -2.60 -9.19 -2.55
N GLN A 95 -2.08 -9.29 -1.32
CA GLN A 95 -2.84 -8.91 -0.13
C GLN A 95 -3.15 -7.42 -0.12
N ALA A 96 -2.20 -6.56 -0.51
CA ALA A 96 -2.42 -5.13 -0.66
C ALA A 96 -3.44 -4.80 -1.77
N ALA A 97 -3.36 -5.45 -2.93
CA ALA A 97 -4.34 -5.31 -4.01
C ALA A 97 -5.75 -5.73 -3.58
N ALA A 98 -5.86 -6.74 -2.69
CA ALA A 98 -7.13 -7.19 -2.13
C ALA A 98 -7.78 -6.20 -1.14
N LEU A 99 -7.12 -5.07 -0.83
CA LEU A 99 -7.70 -3.96 -0.08
C LEU A 99 -8.68 -3.14 -0.90
N VAL A 100 -8.77 -3.32 -2.22
CA VAL A 100 -9.81 -2.69 -3.04
C VAL A 100 -11.20 -3.04 -2.47
N GLY A 101 -11.96 -1.99 -2.13
CA GLY A 101 -13.26 -2.12 -1.46
C GLY A 101 -13.20 -2.39 0.05
N ARG A 102 -12.03 -2.27 0.67
CA ARG A 102 -11.81 -2.36 2.11
C ARG A 102 -11.47 -1.00 2.71
N THR A 103 -11.62 -0.92 4.02
CA THR A 103 -11.09 0.19 4.83
C THR A 103 -10.02 -0.35 5.76
N VAL A 104 -8.89 0.36 5.86
CA VAL A 104 -7.77 0.05 6.76
C VAL A 104 -7.64 1.20 7.76
N ARG A 105 -7.72 0.88 9.05
CA ARG A 105 -7.60 1.86 10.13
C ARG A 105 -6.92 1.26 11.34
N ASN A 106 -6.27 2.10 12.13
CA ASN A 106 -5.84 1.71 13.47
C ASN A 106 -7.01 1.83 14.45
N GLN A 107 -7.16 0.84 15.31
CA GLN A 107 -8.13 0.84 16.39
C GLN A 107 -7.41 0.80 17.73
N VAL A 108 -7.76 1.74 18.61
CA VAL A 108 -7.32 1.76 20.01
C VAL A 108 -8.27 0.90 20.85
N THR A 109 -7.73 -0.02 21.63
CA THR A 109 -8.47 -0.82 22.61
C THR A 109 -7.82 -0.67 23.98
N THR A 110 -8.63 -0.38 25.01
CA THR A 110 -8.15 -0.29 26.39
C THR A 110 -8.39 -1.60 27.13
N THR A 111 -7.33 -2.22 27.66
CA THR A 111 -7.41 -3.42 28.53
C THR A 111 -6.63 -3.15 29.81
N ASP A 112 -7.26 -3.33 30.97
CA ASP A 112 -6.66 -3.09 32.30
C ASP A 112 -6.01 -1.69 32.46
N GLY A 113 -6.61 -0.67 31.84
CA GLY A 113 -6.10 0.71 31.84
C GLY A 113 -4.88 0.95 30.95
N ARG A 114 -4.49 -0.02 30.11
CA ARG A 114 -3.46 0.13 29.07
C ARG A 114 -4.12 0.20 27.70
N GLU A 115 -3.65 1.12 26.87
CA GLU A 115 -4.07 1.25 25.49
C GLU A 115 -3.21 0.37 24.58
N TYR A 116 -3.89 -0.31 23.66
CA TYR A 116 -3.29 -1.13 22.62
C TYR A 116 -3.79 -0.63 21.28
N VAL A 117 -2.89 -0.51 20.31
CA VAL A 117 -3.22 -0.15 18.94
C VAL A 117 -3.12 -1.41 18.08
N SER A 118 -4.12 -1.65 17.26
CA SER A 118 -4.09 -2.72 16.26
C SER A 118 -4.69 -2.23 14.95
N MET A 119 -4.04 -2.56 13.82
CA MET A 119 -4.63 -2.33 12.50
C MET A 119 -5.80 -3.29 12.26
N VAL A 120 -6.91 -2.73 11.79
CA VAL A 120 -8.15 -3.43 11.43
C VAL A 120 -8.41 -3.19 9.94
N ILE A 121 -8.87 -4.25 9.26
CA ILE A 121 -9.27 -4.23 7.85
C ILE A 121 -10.73 -4.66 7.79
N GLU A 122 -11.61 -3.78 7.29
CA GLU A 122 -13.07 -3.98 7.18
C GLU A 122 -13.48 -4.16 5.72
#